data_AF-A0A956I250-F1
#
_entry.id   AF-A0A956I250-F1
#
_cell.length_a   1.000
_cell.length_b   1.000
_cell.length_c   1.000
_cell.angle_alpha   90.00
_cell.angle_beta   90.00
_cell.angle_gamma   90.00
#
_symmetry.space_group_name_H-M   'P 1'
#
loop_
_entity.id
_entity.type
_entity.pdbx_description
1 polymer ?
#
loop_
_entity_poly.entity_id
_entity_poly.type
_entity_poly.pdbx_seq_one_letter_code
_entity_poly.pdbx_strand_id
1 'polypeptide(L)'
;MSTPEKRIAIGKNRDGRLEAFYIKPDGVLRHNWQNRPNSIWKGEVSLGVSARQVAVGANADGRLEIFYLSPEGEVRHDWQLAPGGDWHGAESLGANGRALDVNSNEDGRLELFWVGEDGALWHDWQLEPNGDWSGKEKLGEAATDVAVGRNQDGRLEVFYLGAGGELRHDWQLEPNGDWNGPETLAGKGRQVAVGSNADGRLEVFWIDAES
;
A
#
# COMPACT_ATOMS: atom_id res chain seq x y z
N MET A 1 13.63 0.13 -20.22
CA MET A 1 13.86 0.81 -18.93
C MET A 1 13.07 0.04 -17.89
N SER A 2 13.63 -0.27 -16.71
CA SER A 2 12.88 -0.94 -15.64
C SER A 2 11.76 -0.03 -15.14
N THR A 3 10.57 -0.57 -14.93
CA THR A 3 9.45 0.16 -14.31
C THR A 3 9.91 0.70 -12.95
N PRO A 4 9.66 1.97 -12.61
CA PRO A 4 9.97 2.47 -11.27
C PRO A 4 9.12 1.73 -10.24
N GLU A 5 9.75 1.19 -9.19
CA GLU A 5 9.06 0.51 -8.10
C GLU A 5 8.91 1.46 -6.90
N LYS A 6 7.80 1.36 -6.14
CA LYS A 6 7.66 2.07 -4.84
C LYS A 6 8.62 1.43 -3.82
N ARG A 7 9.87 1.91 -3.78
CA ARG A 7 10.96 1.37 -2.93
C ARG A 7 11.09 2.08 -1.58
N ILE A 8 10.19 3.00 -1.27
CA ILE A 8 10.12 3.68 0.01
C ILE A 8 8.66 3.89 0.42
N ALA A 9 8.35 3.66 1.69
CA ALA A 9 7.07 3.95 2.31
C ALA A 9 7.31 4.60 3.68
N ILE A 10 6.46 5.53 4.09
CA ILE A 10 6.58 6.24 5.37
C ILE A 10 5.33 5.99 6.21
N GLY A 11 5.52 5.35 7.36
CA GLY A 11 4.48 5.16 8.37
C GLY A 11 4.62 6.18 9.49
N LYS A 12 3.51 6.50 10.16
CA LYS A 12 3.51 7.29 11.40
C LYS A 12 3.11 6.39 12.55
N ASN A 13 4.04 6.17 13.47
CA ASN A 13 3.77 5.43 14.70
C ASN A 13 2.71 6.16 15.53
N ARG A 14 2.02 5.41 16.41
CA ARG A 14 0.99 5.93 17.32
C ARG A 14 1.44 7.13 18.15
N ASP A 15 2.70 7.18 18.53
CA ASP A 15 3.30 8.27 19.32
C ASP A 15 3.72 9.49 18.49
N GLY A 16 3.47 9.47 17.17
CA GLY A 16 3.73 10.55 16.24
C GLY A 16 5.10 10.52 15.57
N ARG A 17 5.95 9.53 15.88
CA ARG A 17 7.25 9.36 15.19
C ARG A 17 7.03 8.86 13.77
N LEU A 18 7.73 9.46 12.81
CA LEU A 18 7.82 8.90 11.47
C LEU A 18 8.78 7.71 11.44
N GLU A 19 8.44 6.72 10.63
CA GLU A 19 9.26 5.55 10.34
C GLU A 19 9.26 5.31 8.84
N ALA A 20 10.47 5.29 8.26
CA ALA A 20 10.71 5.10 6.85
C ALA A 20 11.12 3.66 6.60
N PHE A 21 10.44 3.00 5.68
CA PHE A 21 10.76 1.67 5.16
C PHE A 21 11.29 1.83 3.75
N TYR A 22 12.46 1.29 3.44
CA TYR A 22 13.06 1.45 2.13
C TYR A 22 13.95 0.29 1.71
N ILE A 23 14.05 0.09 0.41
CA ILE A 23 14.78 -1.00 -0.22
C ILE A 23 16.04 -0.43 -0.86
N LYS A 24 17.22 -0.88 -0.40
CA LYS A 24 18.52 -0.44 -0.94
C LYS A 24 18.91 -1.19 -2.22
N PRO A 25 19.95 -0.76 -2.96
CA PRO A 25 20.42 -1.46 -4.16
C PRO A 25 20.78 -2.94 -3.96
N ASP A 26 21.07 -3.37 -2.72
CA ASP A 26 21.30 -4.78 -2.37
C ASP A 26 20.00 -5.61 -2.24
N GLY A 27 18.84 -4.98 -2.44
CA GLY A 27 17.52 -5.63 -2.39
C GLY A 27 16.96 -5.81 -0.98
N VAL A 28 17.70 -5.46 0.07
CA VAL A 28 17.28 -5.70 1.45
C VAL A 28 16.39 -4.57 1.97
N LEU A 29 15.22 -4.95 2.51
CA LEU A 29 14.27 -4.05 3.13
C LEU A 29 14.75 -3.63 4.52
N ARG A 30 14.79 -2.32 4.73
CA ARG A 30 15.30 -1.69 5.93
C ARG A 30 14.33 -0.65 6.43
N HIS A 31 14.46 -0.31 7.70
CA HIS A 31 13.70 0.76 8.31
C HIS A 31 14.58 1.68 9.16
N ASN A 32 14.11 2.91 9.34
CA ASN A 32 14.72 3.92 10.19
C ASN A 32 13.58 4.76 10.76
N TRP A 33 13.68 5.21 12.01
CA TRP A 33 12.60 5.95 12.67
C TRP A 33 13.13 7.15 13.44
N GLN A 34 12.28 8.16 13.64
CA GLN A 34 12.61 9.26 14.53
C GLN A 34 12.69 8.78 15.99
N ASN A 35 13.61 9.30 16.80
CA ASN A 35 13.70 8.98 18.23
C ASN A 35 12.52 9.54 19.05
N ARG A 36 11.97 10.67 18.60
CA ARG A 36 10.79 11.39 19.09
C ARG A 36 10.12 12.12 17.90
N PRO A 37 8.84 12.52 17.99
CA PRO A 37 8.23 13.29 16.90
C PRO A 37 9.06 14.52 16.55
N ASN A 38 9.28 14.75 15.24
CA ASN A 38 10.03 15.90 14.72
C ASN A 38 11.49 15.99 15.21
N SER A 39 12.19 14.85 15.35
CA SER A 39 13.56 14.81 15.84
C SER A 39 14.50 14.03 14.91
N ILE A 40 15.75 13.86 15.37
CA ILE A 40 16.75 13.02 14.69
C ILE A 40 16.28 11.56 14.57
N TRP A 41 16.79 10.91 13.54
CA TRP A 41 16.52 9.51 13.26
C TRP A 41 17.42 8.60 14.10
N LYS A 42 16.91 7.42 14.45
CA LYS A 42 17.57 6.43 15.30
C LYS A 42 18.79 5.80 14.62
N GLY A 43 18.72 5.63 13.31
CA GLY A 43 19.67 4.85 12.53
C GLY A 43 18.97 3.70 11.81
N GLU A 44 19.60 3.23 10.76
CA GLU A 44 19.08 2.16 9.91
C GLU A 44 19.17 0.79 10.58
N VAL A 45 18.11 0.01 10.45
CA VAL A 45 18.03 -1.39 10.86
C VAL A 45 17.49 -2.24 9.71
N SER A 46 17.97 -3.48 9.57
CA SER A 46 17.48 -4.43 8.58
C SER A 46 16.29 -5.22 9.13
N LEU A 47 15.27 -5.43 8.31
CA LEU A 47 14.17 -6.36 8.60
C LEU A 47 14.51 -7.81 8.21
N GLY A 48 15.72 -8.06 7.70
CA GLY A 48 16.21 -9.41 7.39
C GLY A 48 15.59 -10.05 6.14
N VAL A 49 14.82 -9.29 5.36
CA VAL A 49 14.13 -9.76 4.14
C VAL A 49 14.57 -8.98 2.90
N SER A 50 14.51 -9.64 1.75
CA SER A 50 14.66 -8.99 0.44
C SER A 50 13.28 -8.60 -0.10
N ALA A 51 13.20 -7.44 -0.74
CA ALA A 51 11.99 -6.93 -1.34
C ALA A 51 12.30 -6.11 -2.59
N ARG A 52 11.30 -5.89 -3.44
CA ARG A 52 11.39 -4.96 -4.59
C ARG A 52 10.39 -3.80 -4.52
N GLN A 53 9.33 -3.95 -3.73
CA GLN A 53 8.37 -2.87 -3.42
C GLN A 53 7.92 -2.96 -1.96
N VAL A 54 7.58 -1.83 -1.35
CA VAL A 54 7.01 -1.78 0.01
C VAL A 54 5.89 -0.72 0.11
N ALA A 55 4.85 -1.03 0.87
CA ALA A 55 3.82 -0.13 1.37
C ALA A 55 3.68 -0.34 2.88
N VAL A 56 3.06 0.62 3.58
CA VAL A 56 2.86 0.55 5.04
C VAL A 56 1.48 1.07 5.43
N GLY A 57 0.78 0.31 6.25
CA GLY A 57 -0.47 0.68 6.89
C GLY A 57 -0.29 0.78 8.40
N ALA A 58 -1.16 1.56 9.06
CA ALA A 58 -1.28 1.56 10.51
C ALA A 58 -2.55 0.81 10.90
N ASN A 59 -2.38 -0.25 11.68
CA ASN A 59 -3.48 -0.98 12.29
C ASN A 59 -4.26 -0.09 13.28
N ALA A 60 -5.51 -0.44 13.58
CA ALA A 60 -6.38 0.33 14.48
C ALA A 60 -5.80 0.50 15.90
N ASP A 61 -5.03 -0.48 16.37
CA ASP A 61 -4.34 -0.41 17.66
C ASP A 61 -3.07 0.48 17.64
N GLY A 62 -2.61 0.89 16.46
CA GLY A 62 -1.45 1.74 16.23
C GLY A 62 -0.16 1.00 15.93
N ARG A 63 -0.19 -0.33 15.75
CA ARG A 63 0.94 -1.10 15.20
C ARG A 63 1.10 -0.77 13.71
N LEU A 64 2.33 -0.50 13.27
CA LEU A 64 2.61 -0.46 11.84
C LEU A 64 2.68 -1.88 11.28
N GLU A 65 2.19 -2.03 10.05
CA GLU A 65 2.29 -3.26 9.27
C GLU A 65 2.74 -2.90 7.86
N ILE A 66 3.78 -3.58 7.40
CA ILE A 66 4.32 -3.40 6.07
C ILE A 66 3.83 -4.51 5.16
N PHE A 67 3.62 -4.15 3.90
CA PHE A 67 3.30 -5.07 2.82
C PHE A 67 4.35 -4.90 1.75
N TYR A 68 4.88 -5.99 1.25
CA TYR A 68 5.99 -5.93 0.30
C TYR A 68 5.95 -7.08 -0.69
N LEU A 69 6.55 -6.83 -1.85
CA LEU A 69 6.79 -7.86 -2.85
C LEU A 69 8.18 -8.43 -2.66
N SER A 70 8.29 -9.75 -2.51
CA SER A 70 9.59 -10.43 -2.58
C SER A 70 10.23 -10.25 -3.96
N PRO A 71 11.53 -10.56 -4.14
CA PRO A 71 12.15 -10.57 -5.47
C PRO A 71 11.40 -11.46 -6.49
N GLU A 72 10.81 -12.55 -6.02
CA GLU A 72 10.00 -13.50 -6.79
C GLU A 72 8.57 -13.02 -7.03
N GLY A 73 8.14 -11.90 -6.41
CA GLY A 73 6.81 -11.33 -6.56
C GLY A 73 5.80 -11.79 -5.52
N GLU A 74 6.19 -12.56 -4.51
CA GLU A 74 5.29 -12.99 -3.44
C GLU A 74 4.82 -11.77 -2.61
N VAL A 75 3.51 -11.69 -2.38
CA VAL A 75 2.90 -10.68 -1.50
C VAL A 75 3.06 -11.14 -0.06
N ARG A 76 3.88 -10.39 0.69
CA ARG A 76 4.23 -10.68 2.07
C ARG A 76 3.94 -9.50 2.97
N HIS A 77 3.80 -9.77 4.26
CA HIS A 77 3.60 -8.75 5.28
C HIS A 77 4.41 -9.05 6.53
N ASP A 78 4.67 -8.01 7.32
CA ASP A 78 5.30 -8.08 8.64
C ASP A 78 4.73 -6.93 9.48
N TRP A 79 4.53 -7.16 10.78
CA TRP A 79 3.89 -6.20 11.67
C TRP A 79 4.66 -6.02 12.96
N GLN A 80 4.53 -4.83 13.55
CA GLN A 80 4.99 -4.60 14.92
C GLN A 80 4.14 -5.43 15.89
N LEU A 81 4.77 -6.07 16.89
CA LEU A 81 4.11 -6.83 17.96
C LEU A 81 3.40 -5.93 18.99
N ALA A 82 3.84 -4.68 19.09
CA ALA A 82 3.21 -3.60 19.86
C ALA A 82 3.52 -2.27 19.17
N PRO A 83 2.71 -1.20 19.35
CA PRO A 83 2.96 0.07 18.69
C PRO A 83 4.39 0.59 18.91
N GLY A 84 5.17 0.71 17.83
CA GLY A 84 6.58 1.13 17.87
C GLY A 84 7.57 0.12 18.46
N GLY A 85 7.16 -1.14 18.64
CA GLY A 85 7.96 -2.23 19.20
C GLY A 85 8.66 -3.11 18.17
N ASP A 86 9.05 -4.32 18.60
CA ASP A 86 9.69 -5.32 17.76
C ASP A 86 8.76 -5.83 16.66
N TRP A 87 9.33 -6.33 15.57
CA TRP A 87 8.61 -6.90 14.43
C TRP A 87 8.38 -8.40 14.62
N HIS A 88 7.24 -8.88 14.14
CA HIS A 88 6.84 -10.28 14.24
C HIS A 88 7.75 -11.20 13.43
N GLY A 89 8.13 -10.75 12.23
CA GLY A 89 8.78 -11.54 11.21
C GLY A 89 7.81 -11.82 10.06
N ALA A 90 8.36 -11.88 8.85
CA ALA A 90 7.57 -11.86 7.64
C ALA A 90 6.75 -13.14 7.38
N GLU A 91 5.49 -12.95 7.02
CA GLU A 91 4.55 -13.98 6.61
C GLU A 91 4.09 -13.78 5.16
N SER A 92 3.46 -14.81 4.59
CA SER A 92 2.94 -14.82 3.21
C SER A 92 1.42 -14.67 3.24
N LEU A 93 0.89 -13.84 2.33
CA LEU A 93 -0.55 -13.75 2.08
C LEU A 93 -1.02 -14.71 0.97
N GLY A 94 -0.16 -15.64 0.52
CA GLY A 94 -0.55 -16.67 -0.46
C GLY A 94 -0.87 -16.12 -1.87
N ALA A 95 -0.32 -14.96 -2.22
CA ALA A 95 -0.53 -14.30 -3.50
C ALA A 95 0.80 -13.86 -4.13
N ASN A 96 0.79 -13.63 -5.44
CA ASN A 96 1.90 -13.01 -6.18
C ASN A 96 1.40 -11.76 -6.89
N GLY A 97 2.26 -10.75 -7.00
CA GLY A 97 1.92 -9.48 -7.60
C GLY A 97 3.13 -8.71 -8.12
N ARG A 98 2.83 -7.56 -8.73
CA ARG A 98 3.83 -6.67 -9.35
C ARG A 98 3.79 -5.22 -8.93
N ALA A 99 2.65 -4.78 -8.38
CA ALA A 99 2.46 -3.50 -7.75
C ALA A 99 1.53 -3.71 -6.54
N LEU A 100 1.73 -3.01 -5.43
CA LEU A 100 0.81 -3.02 -4.29
C LEU A 100 0.70 -1.66 -3.60
N ASP A 101 -0.41 -1.47 -2.90
CA ASP A 101 -0.64 -0.37 -1.97
C ASP A 101 -1.69 -0.75 -0.92
N VAL A 102 -1.70 -0.09 0.23
CA VAL A 102 -2.57 -0.43 1.37
C VAL A 102 -3.20 0.82 1.97
N ASN A 103 -4.43 0.72 2.46
CA ASN A 103 -5.02 1.75 3.31
C ASN A 103 -5.91 1.12 4.39
N SER A 104 -6.32 1.94 5.37
CA SER A 104 -7.26 1.53 6.40
C SER A 104 -8.68 1.95 6.03
N ASN A 105 -9.60 0.99 6.07
CA ASN A 105 -11.04 1.23 6.10
C ASN A 105 -11.44 2.14 7.27
N GLU A 106 -12.67 2.68 7.24
CA GLU A 106 -13.16 3.58 8.29
C GLU A 106 -13.27 2.86 9.65
N ASP A 107 -13.63 1.58 9.63
CA ASP A 107 -13.71 0.73 10.82
C ASP A 107 -12.35 0.31 11.39
N GLY A 108 -11.25 0.67 10.71
CA GLY A 108 -9.88 0.38 11.14
C GLY A 108 -9.29 -0.93 10.62
N ARG A 109 -10.00 -1.69 9.78
CA ARG A 109 -9.43 -2.84 9.06
C ARG A 109 -8.46 -2.35 7.99
N LEU A 110 -7.29 -2.97 7.89
CA LEU A 110 -6.43 -2.77 6.72
C LEU A 110 -7.01 -3.49 5.50
N GLU A 111 -6.86 -2.89 4.32
CA GLU A 111 -7.19 -3.49 3.04
C GLU A 111 -6.05 -3.22 2.05
N LEU A 112 -5.52 -4.33 1.53
CA LEU A 112 -4.39 -4.39 0.63
C LEU A 112 -4.91 -4.55 -0.79
N PHE A 113 -4.35 -3.77 -1.71
CA PHE A 113 -4.61 -3.86 -3.14
C PHE A 113 -3.33 -4.21 -3.86
N TRP A 114 -3.39 -5.12 -4.82
CA TRP A 114 -2.23 -5.43 -5.65
C TRP A 114 -2.62 -5.76 -7.08
N VAL A 115 -1.66 -5.53 -7.97
CA VAL A 115 -1.73 -6.00 -9.34
C VAL A 115 -1.12 -7.40 -9.39
N GLY A 116 -1.92 -8.39 -9.75
CA GLY A 116 -1.49 -9.78 -9.88
C GLY A 116 -0.52 -10.00 -11.05
N GLU A 117 0.15 -11.16 -11.07
CA GLU A 117 0.97 -11.59 -12.21
C GLU A 117 0.16 -11.80 -13.49
N ASP A 118 -1.12 -12.15 -13.32
CA ASP A 118 -2.13 -12.22 -14.38
C ASP A 118 -2.55 -10.83 -14.92
N GLY A 119 -2.10 -9.77 -14.26
CA GLY A 119 -2.42 -8.39 -14.58
C GLY A 119 -3.76 -7.90 -14.09
N ALA A 120 -4.51 -8.69 -13.32
CA ALA A 120 -5.74 -8.25 -12.69
C ALA A 120 -5.46 -7.41 -11.43
N LEU A 121 -6.44 -6.59 -11.05
CA LEU A 121 -6.44 -5.89 -9.77
C LEU A 121 -7.12 -6.79 -8.74
N TRP A 122 -6.43 -7.06 -7.65
CA TRP A 122 -6.88 -7.89 -6.54
C TRP A 122 -6.86 -7.09 -5.25
N HIS A 123 -7.66 -7.52 -4.28
CA HIS A 123 -7.65 -6.99 -2.92
C HIS A 123 -7.86 -8.10 -1.88
N ASP A 124 -7.47 -7.82 -0.65
CA ASP A 124 -7.61 -8.67 0.54
C ASP A 124 -7.74 -7.73 1.74
N TRP A 125 -8.57 -8.07 2.72
CA TRP A 125 -8.84 -7.22 3.86
C TRP A 125 -8.80 -8.00 5.16
N GLN A 126 -8.43 -7.32 6.25
CA GLN A 126 -8.63 -7.90 7.57
C GLN A 126 -10.13 -8.08 7.83
N LEU A 127 -10.56 -9.23 8.36
CA LEU A 127 -11.96 -9.55 8.68
C LEU A 127 -12.49 -8.74 9.86
N GLU A 128 -11.61 -8.38 10.78
CA GLU A 128 -11.85 -7.47 11.90
C GLU A 128 -10.58 -6.64 12.13
N PRO A 129 -10.66 -5.45 12.77
CA PRO A 129 -9.47 -4.65 12.99
C PRO A 129 -8.38 -5.45 13.69
N ASN A 130 -7.17 -5.46 13.12
CA ASN A 130 -6.00 -6.21 13.62
C ASN A 130 -6.13 -7.75 13.57
N GLY A 131 -7.12 -8.29 12.85
CA GLY A 131 -7.41 -9.73 12.77
C GLY A 131 -6.88 -10.42 11.51
N ASP A 132 -7.40 -11.62 11.27
CA ASP A 132 -7.07 -12.45 10.10
C ASP A 132 -7.51 -11.80 8.77
N TRP A 133 -6.86 -12.19 7.68
CA TRP A 133 -7.16 -11.73 6.33
C TRP A 133 -8.27 -12.57 5.68
N SER A 134 -9.11 -11.93 4.84
CA SER A 134 -10.24 -12.55 4.16
C SER A 134 -9.83 -13.56 3.10
N GLY A 135 -8.61 -13.41 2.57
CA GLY A 135 -8.17 -14.04 1.33
C GLY A 135 -8.49 -13.16 0.12
N LYS A 136 -7.79 -13.43 -0.98
CA LYS A 136 -7.84 -12.61 -2.18
C LYS A 136 -9.18 -12.65 -2.91
N GLU A 137 -9.66 -11.47 -3.28
CA GLU A 137 -10.78 -11.27 -4.20
C GLU A 137 -10.35 -10.41 -5.40
N LYS A 138 -10.98 -10.63 -6.55
CA LYS A 138 -10.66 -9.90 -7.78
C LYS A 138 -11.52 -8.65 -7.87
N LEU A 139 -10.89 -7.49 -7.94
CA LEU A 139 -11.56 -6.19 -8.05
C LEU A 139 -11.61 -5.66 -9.49
N GLY A 140 -10.64 -6.02 -10.33
CA GLY A 140 -10.59 -5.52 -11.71
C GLY A 140 -9.83 -6.41 -12.68
N GLU A 141 -10.11 -6.25 -13.96
CA GLU A 141 -9.60 -7.14 -15.03
C GLU A 141 -8.19 -6.79 -15.51
N ALA A 142 -7.78 -5.52 -15.43
CA ALA A 142 -6.50 -5.08 -15.97
C ALA A 142 -5.96 -3.88 -15.20
N ALA A 143 -4.80 -4.06 -14.57
CA ALA A 143 -4.04 -3.03 -13.89
C ALA A 143 -2.53 -3.22 -14.14
N THR A 144 -1.75 -2.16 -14.11
CA THR A 144 -0.27 -2.16 -14.24
C THR A 144 0.41 -1.46 -13.07
N ASP A 145 -0.30 -0.59 -12.38
CA ASP A 145 0.07 0.04 -11.12
C ASP A 145 -1.20 0.36 -10.31
N VAL A 146 -1.06 0.58 -9.00
CA VAL A 146 -2.17 0.85 -8.08
C VAL A 146 -1.76 1.81 -6.97
N ALA A 147 -2.69 2.69 -6.57
CA ALA A 147 -2.62 3.51 -5.38
C ALA A 147 -4.01 3.61 -4.73
N VAL A 148 -4.08 3.69 -3.40
CA VAL A 148 -5.36 3.75 -2.68
C VAL A 148 -5.41 4.94 -1.72
N GLY A 149 -6.51 5.68 -1.78
CA GLY A 149 -6.81 6.78 -0.87
C GLY A 149 -8.09 6.50 -0.08
N ARG A 150 -8.26 7.17 1.05
CA ARG A 150 -9.54 7.22 1.76
C ARG A 150 -10.17 8.59 1.59
N ASN A 151 -11.39 8.60 1.06
CA ASN A 151 -12.20 9.80 0.96
C ASN A 151 -12.56 10.35 2.36
N GLN A 152 -12.90 11.63 2.42
CA GLN A 152 -13.32 12.27 3.68
C GLN A 152 -14.55 11.62 4.31
N ASP A 153 -15.41 11.00 3.49
CA ASP A 153 -16.61 10.29 3.91
C ASP A 153 -16.35 8.85 4.39
N GLY A 154 -15.09 8.43 4.50
CA GLY A 154 -14.70 7.12 5.02
C GLY A 154 -14.51 6.03 3.96
N ARG A 155 -14.98 6.25 2.72
CA ARG A 155 -14.89 5.26 1.63
C ARG A 155 -13.47 5.16 1.10
N LEU A 156 -12.99 3.93 0.86
CA LEU A 156 -11.78 3.73 0.08
C LEU A 156 -12.04 3.96 -1.42
N GLU A 157 -11.04 4.49 -2.10
CA GLU A 157 -11.02 4.65 -3.54
C GLU A 157 -9.64 4.27 -4.08
N VAL A 158 -9.63 3.36 -5.05
CA VAL A 158 -8.44 2.86 -5.71
C VAL A 158 -8.27 3.57 -7.03
N PHE A 159 -7.04 3.98 -7.32
CA PHE A 159 -6.62 4.53 -8.61
C PHE A 159 -5.59 3.60 -9.21
N TYR A 160 -5.77 3.23 -10.47
CA TYR A 160 -4.92 2.24 -11.10
C TYR A 160 -4.79 2.50 -12.60
N LEU A 161 -3.75 1.94 -13.21
CA LEU A 161 -3.47 2.12 -14.63
C LEU A 161 -3.87 0.86 -15.40
N GLY A 162 -4.77 0.98 -16.38
CA GLY A 162 -5.15 -0.12 -17.28
C GLY A 162 -3.97 -0.69 -18.08
N ALA A 163 -4.20 -1.78 -18.81
CA ALA A 163 -3.15 -2.42 -19.62
C ALA A 163 -2.55 -1.49 -20.69
N GLY A 164 -3.32 -0.52 -21.18
CA GLY A 164 -2.89 0.52 -22.13
C GLY A 164 -2.47 1.83 -21.45
N GLY A 165 -2.26 1.81 -20.14
CA GLY A 165 -1.87 2.96 -19.32
C GLY A 165 -3.02 3.90 -18.94
N GLU A 166 -4.28 3.58 -19.27
CA GLU A 166 -5.44 4.42 -18.93
C GLU A 166 -5.56 4.63 -17.42
N LEU A 167 -5.68 5.88 -16.97
CA LEU A 167 -5.97 6.16 -15.57
C LEU A 167 -7.42 5.77 -15.27
N ARG A 168 -7.62 4.89 -14.30
CA ARG A 168 -8.91 4.39 -13.85
C ARG A 168 -9.04 4.50 -12.34
N HIS A 169 -10.28 4.45 -11.87
CA HIS A 169 -10.58 4.39 -10.46
C HIS A 169 -11.81 3.52 -10.17
N ASP A 170 -11.90 3.02 -8.95
CA ASP A 170 -13.05 2.32 -8.39
C ASP A 170 -13.18 2.73 -6.91
N TRP A 171 -14.38 2.76 -6.37
CA TRP A 171 -14.64 3.22 -5.02
C TRP A 171 -15.67 2.36 -4.31
N GLN A 172 -15.57 2.27 -2.98
CA GLN A 172 -16.62 1.69 -2.17
C GLN A 172 -17.89 2.56 -2.24
N LEU A 173 -19.07 1.97 -2.38
CA LEU A 173 -20.36 2.67 -2.44
C LEU A 173 -20.75 3.32 -1.11
N GLU A 174 -20.35 2.68 -0.01
CA GLU A 174 -20.47 3.15 1.37
C GLU A 174 -19.21 2.70 2.15
N PRO A 175 -18.85 3.33 3.27
CA PRO A 175 -17.67 2.94 4.01
C PRO A 175 -17.69 1.45 4.35
N ASN A 176 -16.58 0.76 4.06
CA ASN A 176 -16.41 -0.68 4.32
C ASN A 176 -17.35 -1.60 3.51
N GLY A 177 -18.02 -1.07 2.47
CA GLY A 177 -19.01 -1.80 1.67
C GLY A 177 -18.53 -2.24 0.28
N ASP A 178 -19.49 -2.62 -0.57
CA ASP A 178 -19.25 -3.08 -1.93
C ASP A 178 -18.61 -2.01 -2.83
N TRP A 179 -17.89 -2.45 -3.85
CA TRP A 179 -17.26 -1.58 -4.86
C TRP A 179 -18.24 -1.20 -5.98
N ASN A 180 -18.10 0.02 -6.48
CA ASN A 180 -18.96 0.57 -7.54
C ASN A 180 -18.74 -0.12 -8.89
N GLY A 181 -17.51 -0.50 -9.18
CA GLY A 181 -17.04 -0.88 -10.50
C GLY A 181 -16.28 0.26 -11.17
N PRO A 182 -15.42 -0.08 -12.15
CA PRO A 182 -14.37 0.83 -12.58
C PRO A 182 -14.85 1.91 -13.55
N GLU A 183 -14.39 3.14 -13.32
CA GLU A 183 -14.53 4.26 -14.23
C GLU A 183 -13.16 4.73 -14.78
N THR A 184 -13.18 5.40 -15.92
CA THR A 184 -11.96 5.90 -16.59
C THR A 184 -11.85 7.40 -16.43
N LEU A 185 -10.72 7.85 -15.88
CA LEU A 185 -10.35 9.26 -15.81
C LEU A 185 -9.62 9.67 -17.09
N ALA A 186 -9.53 10.98 -17.32
CA ALA A 186 -8.71 11.50 -18.40
C ALA A 186 -7.22 11.29 -18.08
N GLY A 187 -6.45 10.80 -19.06
CA GLY A 187 -5.00 10.67 -18.96
C GLY A 187 -4.50 9.24 -19.14
N LYS A 188 -3.20 9.14 -19.41
CA LYS A 188 -2.48 7.87 -19.49
C LYS A 188 -1.15 7.98 -18.78
N GLY A 189 -0.78 6.97 -18.00
CA GLY A 189 0.45 6.98 -17.24
C GLY A 189 1.15 5.63 -17.19
N ARG A 190 2.29 5.62 -16.52
CA ARG A 190 3.10 4.44 -16.18
C ARG A 190 3.35 4.28 -14.68
N GLN A 191 2.90 5.24 -13.88
CA GLN A 191 2.90 5.18 -12.42
C GLN A 191 1.80 6.08 -11.88
N VAL A 192 1.11 5.69 -10.80
CA VAL A 192 0.04 6.45 -10.15
C VAL A 192 0.31 6.62 -8.64
N ALA A 193 -0.04 7.78 -8.11
CA ALA A 193 -0.02 8.09 -6.69
C ALA A 193 -1.24 8.93 -6.33
N VAL A 194 -1.73 8.79 -5.09
CA VAL A 194 -2.84 9.59 -4.57
C VAL A 194 -2.44 10.22 -3.23
N GLY A 195 -2.88 11.46 -3.02
CA GLY A 195 -2.78 12.16 -1.74
C GLY A 195 -4.13 12.75 -1.35
N SER A 196 -4.28 13.10 -0.08
CA SER A 196 -5.48 13.79 0.43
C SER A 196 -5.15 15.25 0.72
N ASN A 197 -5.99 16.15 0.22
CA ASN A 197 -5.95 17.56 0.54
C ASN A 197 -6.51 17.84 1.94
N ALA A 198 -6.14 18.98 2.52
CA ALA A 198 -6.64 19.42 3.82
C ALA A 198 -8.18 19.65 3.84
N ASP A 199 -8.78 19.86 2.68
CA ASP A 199 -10.23 20.02 2.49
C ASP A 199 -10.97 18.70 2.26
N GLY A 200 -10.27 17.55 2.33
CA GLY A 200 -10.85 16.22 2.22
C GLY A 200 -10.91 15.65 0.79
N ARG A 201 -10.56 16.44 -0.24
CA ARG A 201 -10.49 15.93 -1.62
C ARG A 201 -9.27 15.04 -1.82
N LEU A 202 -9.45 13.91 -2.52
CA LEU A 202 -8.32 13.16 -3.07
C LEU A 202 -7.75 13.90 -4.29
N GLU A 203 -6.42 13.81 -4.46
CA GLU A 203 -5.69 14.34 -5.60
C GLU A 203 -4.75 13.26 -6.15
N VAL A 204 -4.88 13.01 -7.45
CA VAL A 204 -4.21 11.91 -8.13
C VAL A 204 -3.12 12.47 -9.03
N PHE A 205 -1.93 11.90 -8.92
CA PHE A 205 -0.75 12.24 -9.71
C PHE A 205 -0.32 11.01 -10.50
N TRP A 206 0.15 11.22 -11.72
CA TRP A 206 0.72 10.14 -12.52
C TRP A 206 1.95 10.61 -13.28
N ILE A 207 2.78 9.64 -13.70
CA ILE A 207 3.85 9.89 -14.66
C ILE A 207 3.35 9.49 -16.04
N ASP A 208 3.39 10.41 -17.00
CA ASP A 208 2.97 10.15 -18.37
C ASP A 208 3.74 8.98 -19.00
N ALA A 209 3.08 8.28 -19.92
CA ALA A 209 3.66 7.15 -20.64
C ALA A 209 4.78 7.57 -21.64
N GLU A 210 4.89 8.86 -21.99
CA GLU A 210 5.78 9.38 -23.05
C GLU A 210 6.95 10.26 -22.53
N SER A 211 7.54 9.94 -21.37
CA SER A 211 8.74 10.64 -20.86
C SER A 211 10.05 10.03 -21.37
#